data_AF-A0L3Z0-F1
#
_entry.id   AF-A0L3Z0-F1
#
_cell.length_a   1.000
_cell.length_b   1.000
_cell.length_c   1.000
_cell.angle_alpha   90.00
_cell.angle_beta   90.00
_cell.angle_gamma   90.00
#
_symmetry.space_group_name_H-M   'P 1'
#
loop_
_entity.id
_entity.type
_entity.pdbx_description
1 polymer ?
#
loop_
_entity_poly.entity_id
_entity_poly.type
_entity_poly.pdbx_seq_one_letter_code
_entity_poly.pdbx_strand_id
1 'polypeptide(L)'
;MSQPSTAPVKSKERITDKKVISLIKKALEEGSNLEVQVNNRSEVLFTRFLDHPPQAVDGEVAEKSKYQPFSYLSAKDHLVIARVVPEESNENMVPGSLLRLRFYNGKKAIESYVVLIEPIEIGGQHAYKLGFPTTMEAWDQRRHFRVKVIPELEIGIVEPMKARIMDLSVGGMAICFPSDMEPIPAGTPMNFKIKVPPSLEVQHQHEIKTKSGLVMELPSNPDFELMGYVRNYGSANDQQICPKGQRCGVQFQISSALKAMQVGELYGFVEREFLRKQALSKGDQGNFHAKSPHEGHSLLDKIKSALLG
;
A
#
# COMPACT_ATOMS: atom_id res chain seq x y z
N MET A 1 -10.59 -43.19 -2.10
CA MET A 1 -10.95 -41.76 -2.01
C MET A 1 -10.12 -41.13 -0.91
N SER A 2 -9.08 -40.38 -1.29
CA SER A 2 -8.15 -39.75 -0.35
C SER A 2 -8.82 -38.52 0.27
N GLN A 3 -8.93 -38.46 1.59
CA GLN A 3 -9.44 -37.26 2.25
C GLN A 3 -8.52 -36.06 1.94
N PRO A 4 -9.07 -34.88 1.64
CA PRO A 4 -8.26 -33.69 1.43
C PRO A 4 -7.51 -33.37 2.73
N SER A 5 -6.17 -33.40 2.64
CA SER A 5 -5.28 -32.97 3.72
C SER A 5 -5.64 -31.56 4.14
N THR A 6 -6.19 -31.40 5.35
CA THR A 6 -6.39 -30.11 5.98
C THR A 6 -5.02 -29.51 6.22
N ALA A 7 -4.65 -28.49 5.43
CA ALA A 7 -3.40 -27.77 5.61
C ALA A 7 -3.26 -27.35 7.09
N PRO A 8 -2.07 -27.50 7.71
CA PRO A 8 -1.89 -27.20 9.12
C PRO A 8 -2.32 -25.75 9.41
N VAL A 9 -3.16 -25.60 10.43
CA VAL A 9 -3.58 -24.30 10.95
C VAL A 9 -2.32 -23.52 11.30
N LYS A 10 -2.10 -22.38 10.63
CA LYS A 10 -0.92 -21.54 10.86
C LYS A 10 -0.88 -21.14 12.33
N SER A 11 0.28 -21.31 12.97
CA SER A 11 0.50 -20.91 14.36
C SER A 11 0.20 -19.42 14.54
N LYS A 12 -0.70 -19.15 15.47
CA LYS A 12 -1.11 -17.80 15.86
C LYS A 12 -0.43 -17.48 17.19
N GLU A 13 0.52 -16.55 17.18
CA GLU A 13 1.22 -16.11 18.39
C GLU A 13 0.61 -14.80 18.88
N ARG A 14 0.08 -14.80 20.11
CA ARG A 14 -0.36 -13.55 20.76
C ARG A 14 0.86 -12.74 21.18
N ILE A 15 0.88 -11.47 20.80
CA ILE A 15 1.99 -10.56 21.10
C ILE A 15 1.72 -9.86 22.43
N THR A 16 2.74 -9.77 23.29
CA THR A 16 2.66 -9.05 24.56
C THR A 16 2.74 -7.54 24.35
N ASP A 17 2.12 -6.77 25.24
CA ASP A 17 2.09 -5.29 25.19
C ASP A 17 3.45 -4.62 24.97
N LYS A 18 4.51 -5.10 25.65
CA LYS A 18 5.86 -4.55 25.49
C LYS A 18 6.37 -4.76 24.05
N LYS A 19 6.07 -5.90 23.46
CA LYS A 19 6.43 -6.20 22.07
C LYS A 19 5.58 -5.37 21.10
N VAL A 20 4.30 -5.11 21.39
CA VAL A 20 3.41 -4.27 20.55
C VAL A 20 4.03 -2.90 20.27
N ILE A 21 4.43 -2.17 21.33
CA ILE A 21 5.04 -0.84 21.18
C ILE A 21 6.31 -0.92 20.32
N SER A 22 7.18 -1.90 20.58
CA SER A 22 8.42 -2.06 19.81
C SER A 22 8.18 -2.34 18.32
N LEU A 23 7.12 -3.11 18.00
CA LEU A 23 6.77 -3.44 16.62
C LEU A 23 6.20 -2.23 15.89
N ILE A 24 5.34 -1.44 16.55
CA ILE A 24 4.77 -0.22 15.98
C ILE A 24 5.85 0.83 15.78
N LYS A 25 6.76 1.03 16.76
CA LYS A 25 7.91 1.94 16.62
C LYS A 25 8.78 1.56 15.43
N LYS A 26 9.10 0.27 15.29
CA LYS A 26 9.86 -0.23 14.14
C LYS A 26 9.12 0.04 12.82
N ALA A 27 7.81 -0.22 12.75
CA ALA A 27 7.02 0.04 11.56
C ALA A 27 6.97 1.54 11.20
N LEU A 28 6.90 2.43 12.19
CA LEU A 28 7.02 3.89 12.02
C LEU A 28 8.38 4.30 11.48
N GLU A 29 9.47 3.80 12.10
CA GLU A 29 10.85 4.08 11.69
C GLU A 29 11.16 3.63 10.27
N GLU A 30 10.63 2.47 9.88
CA GLU A 30 10.79 1.88 8.54
C GLU A 30 9.83 2.48 7.50
N GLY A 31 8.86 3.30 7.91
CA GLY A 31 7.81 3.80 7.01
C GLY A 31 6.98 2.68 6.39
N SER A 32 6.73 1.60 7.15
CA SER A 32 6.07 0.40 6.67
C SER A 32 4.64 0.68 6.19
N ASN A 33 4.28 0.06 5.07
CA ASN A 33 2.89 0.05 4.60
C ASN A 33 1.99 -0.69 5.59
N LEU A 34 0.82 -0.12 5.83
CA LEU A 34 -0.23 -0.62 6.70
C LEU A 34 -1.46 -0.96 5.85
N GLU A 35 -1.87 -2.22 5.84
CA GLU A 35 -3.15 -2.66 5.31
C GLU A 35 -4.24 -2.31 6.33
N VAL A 36 -5.32 -1.67 5.86
CA VAL A 36 -6.48 -1.27 6.66
C VAL A 36 -7.74 -1.85 6.02
N GLN A 37 -8.51 -2.61 6.79
CA GLN A 37 -9.86 -3.03 6.39
C GLN A 37 -10.86 -2.34 7.30
N VAL A 38 -11.82 -1.61 6.71
CA VAL A 38 -12.83 -0.85 7.45
C VAL A 38 -14.08 -1.72 7.65
N ASN A 39 -14.44 -1.94 8.91
CA ASN A 39 -15.49 -2.85 9.34
C ASN A 39 -15.31 -4.24 8.70
N ASN A 40 -16.36 -4.80 8.12
CA ASN A 40 -16.33 -6.09 7.41
C ASN A 40 -16.32 -5.93 5.88
N ARG A 41 -15.88 -4.77 5.36
CA ARG A 41 -15.81 -4.55 3.91
C ARG A 41 -14.74 -5.42 3.29
N SER A 42 -14.97 -5.98 2.11
CA SER A 42 -13.99 -6.84 1.43
C SER A 42 -12.74 -6.10 0.94
N GLU A 43 -12.82 -4.78 0.82
CA GLU A 43 -11.75 -3.92 0.35
C GLU A 43 -10.65 -3.78 1.39
N VAL A 44 -9.40 -3.87 0.93
CA VAL A 44 -8.20 -3.58 1.73
C VAL A 44 -7.63 -2.26 1.23
N LEU A 45 -7.54 -1.30 2.13
CA LEU A 45 -6.97 0.02 1.91
C LEU A 45 -5.53 0.05 2.42
N PHE A 46 -4.77 1.06 2.00
CA PHE A 46 -3.37 1.20 2.37
C PHE A 46 -3.11 2.56 3.01
N THR A 47 -2.25 2.57 4.02
CA THR A 47 -1.77 3.79 4.68
C THR A 47 -0.41 3.52 5.31
N ARG A 48 0.06 4.43 6.16
CA ARG A 48 1.24 4.27 7.01
C ARG A 48 0.96 4.88 8.38
N PHE A 49 1.69 4.42 9.39
CA PHE A 49 1.68 5.08 10.69
C PHE A 49 2.32 6.48 10.59
N LEU A 50 1.85 7.41 11.42
CA LEU A 50 2.42 8.74 11.59
C LEU A 50 2.83 8.97 13.05
N ASP A 51 3.82 9.86 13.24
CA ASP A 51 4.15 10.35 14.57
C ASP A 51 3.11 11.39 15.03
N HIS A 52 2.95 11.55 16.34
CA HIS A 52 2.04 12.54 16.93
C HIS A 52 2.80 13.44 17.91
N PRO A 53 3.57 14.41 17.40
CA PRO A 53 4.25 15.37 18.25
C PRO A 53 3.23 16.26 18.98
N PRO A 54 3.56 16.78 20.18
CA PRO A 54 2.72 17.74 20.87
C PRO A 54 2.49 18.97 19.99
N GLN A 55 1.24 19.42 19.89
CA GLN A 55 0.89 20.64 19.18
C GLN A 55 1.38 21.85 19.99
N ALA A 56 1.97 22.84 19.30
CA ALA A 56 2.30 24.11 19.94
C ALA A 56 1.00 24.83 20.30
N VAL A 57 0.87 25.27 21.54
CA VAL A 57 -0.27 26.10 21.97
C VAL A 57 0.09 27.55 21.66
N ASP A 58 -0.77 28.25 20.92
CA ASP A 58 -0.54 29.63 20.45
C ASP A 58 -0.01 30.54 21.57
N GLY A 59 1.19 31.09 21.36
CA GLY A 59 1.79 32.11 22.22
C GLY A 59 2.87 31.61 23.19
N GLU A 60 2.93 30.31 23.48
CA GLU A 60 4.12 29.71 24.06
C GLU A 60 4.98 29.21 22.91
N VAL A 61 6.22 29.72 22.80
CA VAL A 61 7.26 28.98 22.09
C VAL A 61 7.24 27.64 22.77
N ALA A 62 6.62 26.63 22.14
CA ALA A 62 6.70 25.26 22.59
C ALA A 62 8.18 25.07 22.83
N GLU A 63 8.58 25.01 24.12
CA GLU A 63 9.98 24.81 24.42
C GLU A 63 10.35 23.66 23.50
N LYS A 64 11.53 23.68 22.89
CA LYS A 64 12.10 22.44 22.35
C LYS A 64 12.36 21.44 23.51
N SER A 65 11.51 21.40 24.55
CA SER A 65 10.87 20.24 25.12
C SER A 65 11.32 19.01 24.39
N LYS A 66 11.92 18.14 25.19
CA LYS A 66 12.69 16.95 24.88
C LYS A 66 11.83 15.87 24.20
N TYR A 67 11.00 16.26 23.24
CA TYR A 67 10.14 15.38 22.49
C TYR A 67 11.04 14.41 21.74
N GLN A 68 10.91 13.14 22.11
CA GLN A 68 11.51 12.05 21.37
C GLN A 68 10.45 11.52 20.40
N PRO A 69 10.81 11.28 19.13
CA PRO A 69 9.91 10.66 18.17
C PRO A 69 9.23 9.41 18.75
N PHE A 70 7.92 9.28 18.51
CA PHE A 70 7.12 8.13 18.94
C PHE A 70 7.02 7.94 20.45
N SER A 71 7.40 8.96 21.24
CA SER A 71 7.32 8.89 22.71
C SER A 71 5.88 8.72 23.21
N TYR A 72 4.90 9.28 22.48
CA TYR A 72 3.47 9.17 22.79
C TYR A 72 2.96 7.73 22.90
N LEU A 73 3.56 6.79 22.15
CA LEU A 73 3.20 5.37 22.20
C LEU A 73 3.42 4.71 23.57
N SER A 74 4.27 5.30 24.40
CA SER A 74 4.54 4.79 25.75
C SER A 74 3.32 4.91 26.67
N ALA A 75 2.46 5.91 26.42
CA ALA A 75 1.21 6.11 27.15
C ALA A 75 0.11 5.13 26.70
N LYS A 76 0.26 4.48 25.53
CA LYS A 76 -0.74 3.60 24.92
C LYS A 76 -2.13 4.23 24.77
N ASP A 77 -2.19 5.53 24.52
CA ASP A 77 -3.47 6.26 24.37
C ASP A 77 -4.08 6.01 22.99
N HIS A 78 -3.29 6.26 21.95
CA HIS A 78 -3.75 6.17 20.56
C HIS A 78 -2.63 5.78 19.59
N LEU A 79 -3.03 5.49 18.37
CA LEU A 79 -2.17 5.45 17.18
C LEU A 79 -2.59 6.56 16.23
N VAL A 80 -1.67 6.96 15.34
CA VAL A 80 -2.01 7.82 14.20
C VAL A 80 -1.63 7.14 12.91
N ILE A 81 -2.53 7.21 11.93
CA ILE A 81 -2.28 6.79 10.55
C ILE A 81 -2.52 7.96 9.60
N ALA A 82 -1.84 7.96 8.46
CA ALA A 82 -2.13 8.88 7.37
C ALA A 82 -3.50 8.58 6.74
N ARG A 83 -3.95 9.46 5.84
CA ARG A 83 -5.07 9.17 4.94
C ARG A 83 -4.88 7.83 4.24
N VAL A 84 -5.99 7.14 4.02
CA VAL A 84 -6.00 5.86 3.31
C VAL A 84 -5.97 6.07 1.80
N VAL A 85 -5.41 5.10 1.09
CA VAL A 85 -5.38 5.03 -0.37
C VAL A 85 -6.31 3.90 -0.83
N PRO A 86 -7.20 4.14 -1.81
CA PRO A 86 -7.33 5.39 -2.58
C PRO A 86 -8.05 6.51 -1.81
N GLU A 87 -7.93 7.76 -2.30
CA GLU A 87 -8.34 8.96 -1.54
C GLU A 87 -9.86 9.02 -1.31
N GLU A 88 -10.65 8.56 -2.26
CA GLU A 88 -12.10 8.43 -2.17
C GLU A 88 -12.55 7.51 -1.02
N SER A 89 -11.71 6.57 -0.60
CA SER A 89 -12.03 5.65 0.50
C SER A 89 -12.00 6.34 1.87
N ASN A 90 -11.44 7.54 1.97
CA ASN A 90 -11.46 8.34 3.21
C ASN A 90 -12.87 8.79 3.61
N GLU A 91 -13.82 8.89 2.67
CA GLU A 91 -15.23 9.17 2.98
C GLU A 91 -15.87 8.07 3.85
N ASN A 92 -15.31 6.87 3.81
CA ASN A 92 -15.77 5.72 4.58
C ASN A 92 -15.10 5.60 5.96
N MET A 93 -14.12 6.45 6.25
CA MET A 93 -13.39 6.48 7.52
C MET A 93 -14.16 7.32 8.54
N VAL A 94 -15.27 6.78 9.04
CA VAL A 94 -16.17 7.47 9.99
C VAL A 94 -15.80 7.12 11.44
N PRO A 95 -15.75 8.10 12.36
CA PRO A 95 -15.60 7.85 13.81
C PRO A 95 -16.47 6.69 14.32
N GLY A 96 -15.88 5.82 15.15
CA GLY A 96 -16.51 4.60 15.64
C GLY A 96 -16.36 3.38 14.74
N SER A 97 -15.84 3.53 13.51
CA SER A 97 -15.56 2.38 12.63
C SER A 97 -14.53 1.44 13.24
N LEU A 98 -14.78 0.13 13.15
CA LEU A 98 -13.83 -0.89 13.54
C LEU A 98 -12.83 -1.10 12.40
N LEU A 99 -11.54 -0.95 12.66
CA LEU A 99 -10.48 -1.11 11.67
C LEU A 99 -9.67 -2.37 11.98
N ARG A 100 -9.49 -3.24 10.98
CA ARG A 100 -8.44 -4.26 11.02
C ARG A 100 -7.17 -3.68 10.43
N LEU A 101 -6.13 -3.56 11.26
CA LEU A 101 -4.80 -3.14 10.87
C LEU A 101 -3.91 -4.35 10.65
N ARG A 102 -3.16 -4.35 9.54
CA ARG A 102 -2.15 -5.38 9.30
C ARG A 102 -0.88 -4.77 8.69
N PHE A 103 0.26 -5.02 9.31
CA PHE A 103 1.58 -4.69 8.76
C PHE A 103 2.52 -5.89 8.87
N TYR A 104 3.72 -5.79 8.31
CA TYR A 104 4.64 -6.90 8.21
C TYR A 104 5.94 -6.60 8.94
N ASN A 105 6.40 -7.54 9.75
CA ASN A 105 7.73 -7.50 10.35
C ASN A 105 8.50 -8.78 9.94
N GLY A 106 9.34 -8.64 8.92
CA GLY A 106 10.05 -9.77 8.32
C GLY A 106 9.08 -10.79 7.68
N LYS A 107 9.02 -12.00 8.24
CA LYS A 107 8.13 -13.08 7.71
C LYS A 107 6.76 -13.13 8.39
N LYS A 108 6.54 -12.30 9.42
CA LYS A 108 5.32 -12.29 10.21
C LYS A 108 4.41 -11.16 9.77
N ALA A 109 3.14 -11.48 9.56
CA ALA A 109 2.08 -10.48 9.47
C ALA A 109 1.60 -10.20 10.89
N ILE A 110 1.61 -8.93 11.27
CA ILE A 110 1.14 -8.45 12.57
C ILE A 110 -0.24 -7.85 12.34
N GLU A 111 -1.25 -8.42 12.98
CA GLU A 111 -2.64 -8.01 12.85
C GLU A 111 -3.19 -7.49 14.17
N SER A 112 -4.05 -6.49 14.10
CA SER A 112 -4.81 -5.99 15.24
C SER A 112 -6.13 -5.36 14.80
N TYR A 113 -7.03 -5.16 15.77
CA TYR A 113 -8.29 -4.46 15.58
C TYR A 113 -8.30 -3.24 16.49
N VAL A 114 -8.64 -2.09 15.93
CA VAL A 114 -8.73 -0.80 16.64
C VAL A 114 -9.98 -0.06 16.21
N VAL A 115 -10.43 0.90 17.01
CA VAL A 115 -11.55 1.77 16.65
C VAL A 115 -11.00 3.10 16.14
N LEU A 116 -11.55 3.60 15.03
CA LEU A 116 -11.31 4.96 14.57
C LEU A 116 -11.94 5.95 15.55
N ILE A 117 -11.13 6.81 16.17
CA ILE A 117 -11.62 7.81 17.13
C ILE A 117 -12.11 9.03 16.36
N GLU A 118 -11.23 9.70 15.62
CA GLU A 118 -11.55 10.94 14.93
C GLU A 118 -10.50 11.26 13.84
N PRO A 119 -10.87 12.04 12.80
CA PRO A 119 -9.90 12.69 11.93
C PRO A 119 -9.17 13.80 12.71
N ILE A 120 -7.87 13.93 12.47
CA ILE A 120 -7.02 14.96 13.09
C ILE A 120 -6.13 15.63 12.04
N GLU A 121 -5.47 16.71 12.42
CA GLU A 121 -4.47 17.38 11.60
C GLU A 121 -3.12 17.41 12.33
N ILE A 122 -2.06 16.98 11.64
CA ILE A 122 -0.69 16.97 12.16
C ILE A 122 0.19 17.71 11.17
N GLY A 123 0.66 18.90 11.55
CA GLY A 123 1.56 19.71 10.73
C GLY A 123 0.98 20.02 9.34
N GLY A 124 -0.30 20.38 9.25
CA GLY A 124 -0.96 20.66 7.97
C GLY A 124 -1.46 19.43 7.22
N GLN A 125 -1.21 18.21 7.73
CA GLN A 125 -1.61 16.97 7.08
C GLN A 125 -2.80 16.34 7.78
N HIS A 126 -3.86 16.03 7.02
CA HIS A 126 -4.98 15.23 7.52
C HIS A 126 -4.54 13.80 7.85
N ALA A 127 -4.98 13.31 9.00
CA ALA A 127 -4.66 12.01 9.54
C ALA A 127 -5.85 11.44 10.32
N TYR A 128 -5.71 10.21 10.81
CA TYR A 128 -6.71 9.57 11.65
C TYR A 128 -6.13 9.14 12.98
N LYS A 129 -6.79 9.54 14.07
CA LYS A 129 -6.52 9.07 15.43
C LYS A 129 -7.27 7.78 15.67
N LEU A 130 -6.55 6.72 16.04
CA LEU A 130 -7.10 5.40 16.30
C LEU A 130 -6.91 5.05 17.78
N GLY A 131 -7.81 4.25 18.35
CA GLY A 131 -7.59 3.66 19.66
C GLY A 131 -6.33 2.79 19.68
N PHE A 132 -5.67 2.70 20.84
CA PHE A 132 -4.52 1.83 20.97
C PHE A 132 -4.95 0.35 20.97
N PRO A 133 -4.26 -0.54 20.23
CA PRO A 133 -4.63 -1.95 20.16
C PRO A 133 -4.43 -2.65 21.50
N THR A 134 -5.48 -3.32 21.99
CA THR A 134 -5.42 -4.12 23.22
C THR A 134 -4.72 -5.46 23.01
N THR A 135 -4.80 -6.01 21.79
CA THR A 135 -4.13 -7.25 21.41
C THR A 135 -3.60 -7.17 19.99
N MET A 136 -2.42 -7.75 19.78
CA MET A 136 -1.90 -7.99 18.43
C MET A 136 -1.57 -9.47 18.26
N GLU A 137 -1.72 -9.92 17.03
CA GLU A 137 -1.55 -11.33 16.65
C GLU A 137 -0.50 -11.40 15.57
N ALA A 138 0.53 -12.20 15.80
CA ALA A 138 1.52 -12.51 14.80
C ALA A 138 1.11 -13.79 14.08
N TRP A 139 1.08 -13.70 12.75
CA TRP A 139 0.80 -14.80 11.85
C TRP A 139 2.07 -15.11 11.06
N ASP A 140 2.41 -16.39 10.96
CA ASP A 140 3.44 -16.86 10.03
C ASP A 140 2.90 -16.86 8.58
N GLN A 141 2.52 -15.68 8.10
CA GLN A 141 1.89 -15.45 6.81
C GLN A 141 2.67 -14.39 6.01
N ARG A 142 3.44 -14.87 5.03
CA ARG A 142 4.26 -14.07 4.11
C ARG A 142 3.52 -13.35 2.99
N ARG A 143 2.23 -13.61 2.81
CA ARG A 143 1.52 -13.10 1.62
C ARG A 143 1.02 -11.69 1.90
N HIS A 144 1.89 -10.72 1.60
CA HIS A 144 1.49 -9.35 1.30
C HIS A 144 0.29 -9.34 0.35
N PHE A 145 -0.60 -8.36 0.48
CA PHE A 145 -1.61 -8.10 -0.53
C PHE A 145 -0.97 -8.03 -1.92
N ARG A 146 -1.66 -8.60 -2.90
CA ARG A 146 -1.23 -8.65 -4.29
C ARG A 146 -2.22 -7.86 -5.12
N VAL A 147 -1.77 -6.75 -5.67
CA VAL A 147 -2.58 -5.96 -6.59
C VAL A 147 -2.53 -6.58 -7.98
N LYS A 148 -3.67 -6.62 -8.67
CA LYS A 148 -3.71 -7.08 -10.07
C LYS A 148 -3.11 -6.00 -10.96
N VAL A 149 -2.24 -6.42 -11.88
CA VAL A 149 -1.72 -5.52 -12.92
C VAL A 149 -2.75 -5.47 -14.04
N ILE A 150 -3.29 -4.29 -14.32
CA ILE A 150 -4.22 -4.11 -15.44
C ILE A 150 -3.44 -4.16 -16.77
N PRO A 151 -3.96 -4.84 -17.82
CA PRO A 151 -3.22 -5.02 -19.08
C PRO A 151 -2.78 -3.72 -19.76
N GLU A 152 -3.51 -2.62 -19.55
CA GLU A 152 -3.27 -1.32 -20.19
C GLU A 152 -2.01 -0.60 -19.68
N LEU A 153 -1.42 -1.03 -18.55
CA LEU A 153 -0.18 -0.42 -18.05
C LEU A 153 1.06 -0.87 -18.82
N GLU A 154 0.96 -1.91 -19.65
CA GLU A 154 2.07 -2.47 -20.42
C GLU A 154 3.31 -2.85 -19.58
N ILE A 155 3.14 -3.05 -18.28
CA ILE A 155 4.20 -3.50 -17.37
C ILE A 155 4.45 -4.98 -17.66
N GLY A 156 5.71 -5.31 -17.97
CA GLY A 156 6.09 -6.65 -18.36
C GLY A 156 7.53 -6.97 -18.02
N ILE A 157 7.87 -8.24 -18.16
CA ILE A 157 9.25 -8.71 -18.10
C ILE A 157 9.74 -8.78 -19.54
N VAL A 158 10.91 -8.21 -19.81
CA VAL A 158 11.56 -8.27 -21.13
C VAL A 158 12.72 -9.26 -21.17
N GLU A 159 13.36 -9.50 -20.02
CA GLU A 159 14.44 -10.49 -19.85
C GLU A 159 14.24 -11.28 -18.53
N PRO A 160 14.58 -12.58 -18.47
CA PRO A 160 15.22 -13.37 -19.53
C PRO A 160 14.22 -13.84 -20.61
N MET A 161 12.94 -13.52 -20.43
CA MET A 161 11.85 -13.95 -21.30
C MET A 161 10.73 -12.92 -21.27
N LYS A 162 9.99 -12.81 -22.37
CA LYS A 162 8.83 -11.93 -22.43
C LYS A 162 7.68 -12.53 -21.64
N ALA A 163 7.24 -11.83 -20.60
CA ALA A 163 6.13 -12.27 -19.76
C ALA A 163 5.30 -11.09 -19.27
N ARG A 164 4.01 -11.35 -19.03
CA ARG A 164 3.12 -10.35 -18.44
C ARG A 164 3.07 -10.53 -16.93
N ILE A 165 3.18 -9.43 -16.19
CA ILE A 165 2.92 -9.47 -14.75
C ILE A 165 1.40 -9.50 -14.57
N MET A 166 0.89 -10.49 -13.84
CA MET A 166 -0.54 -10.65 -13.57
C MET A 166 -0.94 -10.00 -12.24
N ASP A 167 -0.11 -10.23 -11.22
CA ASP A 167 -0.28 -9.65 -9.89
C ASP A 167 1.08 -9.32 -9.30
N LEU A 168 1.12 -8.27 -8.48
CA LEU A 168 2.33 -7.74 -7.88
C LEU A 168 2.10 -7.50 -6.38
N SER A 169 3.09 -7.84 -5.57
CA SER A 169 3.22 -7.37 -4.19
C SER A 169 4.64 -6.90 -3.94
N VAL A 170 4.86 -6.26 -2.80
CA VAL A 170 6.21 -5.87 -2.36
C VAL A 170 7.17 -7.06 -2.20
N GLY A 171 6.65 -8.28 -2.06
CA GLY A 171 7.45 -9.48 -1.83
C GLY A 171 7.56 -10.43 -3.04
N GLY A 172 6.85 -10.17 -4.13
CA GLY A 172 6.87 -11.04 -5.29
C GLY A 172 5.83 -10.67 -6.34
N MET A 173 5.79 -11.46 -7.40
CA MET A 173 4.82 -11.29 -8.48
C MET A 173 4.26 -12.65 -8.93
N ALA A 174 3.14 -12.63 -9.62
CA ALA A 174 2.78 -13.71 -10.52
C ALA A 174 2.92 -13.23 -11.95
N ILE A 175 3.52 -14.05 -12.79
CA ILE A 175 3.74 -13.77 -14.21
C ILE A 175 3.07 -14.85 -15.06
N CYS A 176 2.62 -14.43 -16.24
CA CYS A 176 2.02 -15.27 -17.25
C CYS A 176 3.03 -15.49 -18.39
N PHE A 177 3.24 -16.76 -18.73
CA PHE A 177 4.03 -17.17 -19.89
C PHE A 177 3.14 -17.80 -20.97
N PRO A 178 3.60 -17.78 -22.24
CA PRO A 178 3.04 -18.61 -23.30
C PRO A 178 2.99 -20.09 -22.91
N SER A 179 1.99 -20.82 -23.41
CA SER A 179 1.72 -22.24 -23.06
C SER A 179 2.75 -23.25 -23.55
N ASP A 180 3.54 -22.85 -24.54
CA ASP A 180 4.58 -23.63 -25.18
C ASP A 180 5.93 -23.54 -24.45
N MET A 181 6.02 -22.73 -23.40
CA MET A 181 7.22 -22.63 -22.57
C MET A 181 7.32 -23.82 -21.60
N GLU A 182 8.52 -24.39 -21.49
CA GLU A 182 8.75 -25.43 -20.48
C GLU A 182 8.57 -24.89 -19.05
N PRO A 183 7.94 -25.67 -18.15
CA PRO A 183 7.80 -25.28 -16.76
C PRO A 183 9.16 -25.01 -16.10
N ILE A 184 9.28 -23.83 -15.49
CA ILE A 184 10.51 -23.45 -14.77
C ILE A 184 10.46 -24.11 -13.38
N PRO A 185 11.49 -24.88 -12.98
CA PRO A 185 11.49 -25.54 -11.68
C PRO A 185 11.37 -24.56 -10.51
N ALA A 186 10.68 -24.96 -9.44
CA ALA A 186 10.63 -24.18 -8.21
C ALA A 186 12.02 -24.07 -7.58
N GLY A 187 12.36 -22.88 -7.08
CA GLY A 187 13.68 -22.56 -6.54
C GLY A 187 14.66 -22.00 -7.57
N THR A 188 14.35 -22.06 -8.87
CA THR A 188 15.22 -21.49 -9.91
C THR A 188 15.36 -19.97 -9.72
N PRO A 189 16.60 -19.45 -9.57
CA PRO A 189 16.84 -18.02 -9.54
C PRO A 189 16.69 -17.44 -10.95
N MET A 190 16.12 -16.24 -11.02
CA MET A 190 15.89 -15.52 -12.26
C MET A 190 16.16 -14.04 -12.04
N ASN A 191 16.88 -13.42 -12.99
CA ASN A 191 17.08 -11.98 -13.04
C ASN A 191 16.10 -11.39 -14.05
N PHE A 192 15.10 -10.68 -13.55
CA PHE A 192 14.06 -10.07 -14.37
C PHE A 192 14.44 -8.65 -14.72
N LYS A 193 14.40 -8.30 -16.00
CA LYS A 193 14.37 -6.90 -16.41
C LYS A 193 12.91 -6.50 -16.59
N ILE A 194 12.42 -5.68 -15.67
CA ILE A 194 11.03 -5.22 -15.68
C ILE A 194 10.96 -3.95 -16.51
N LYS A 195 10.14 -3.99 -17.55
CA LYS A 195 9.79 -2.81 -18.34
C LYS A 195 8.65 -2.08 -17.68
N VAL A 196 8.84 -0.79 -17.46
CA VAL A 196 7.86 0.11 -16.84
C VAL A 196 7.45 1.18 -17.85
N PRO A 197 6.16 1.55 -17.94
CA PRO A 197 5.71 2.54 -18.91
C PRO A 197 6.29 3.94 -18.63
N PRO A 198 6.52 4.76 -19.67
CA PRO A 198 7.03 6.13 -19.52
C PRO A 198 6.18 7.04 -18.64
N SER A 199 4.89 6.74 -18.48
CA SER A 199 4.01 7.47 -17.55
C SER A 199 4.47 7.39 -16.10
N LEU A 200 5.29 6.41 -15.72
CA LEU A 200 5.96 6.37 -14.42
C LEU A 200 7.14 7.37 -14.34
N GLU A 201 7.84 7.61 -15.45
CA GLU A 201 9.06 8.43 -15.51
C GLU A 201 8.81 9.88 -15.08
N VAL A 202 7.61 10.40 -15.31
CA VAL A 202 7.26 11.81 -15.09
C VAL A 202 7.17 12.18 -13.59
N GLN A 203 7.14 11.21 -12.67
CA GLN A 203 7.09 11.48 -11.22
C GLN A 203 8.48 11.43 -10.53
N HIS A 204 9.56 11.09 -11.22
CA HIS A 204 10.82 10.67 -10.59
C HIS A 204 11.89 11.75 -10.33
N GLN A 205 11.53 13.04 -10.27
CA GLN A 205 12.45 14.05 -9.72
C GLN A 205 12.29 14.17 -8.20
N HIS A 206 12.65 13.12 -7.46
CA HIS A 206 12.73 13.18 -6.01
C HIS A 206 14.19 13.11 -5.55
N GLU A 207 14.73 14.25 -5.10
CA GLU A 207 15.97 14.27 -4.33
C GLU A 207 15.72 13.61 -2.96
N ILE A 208 16.27 12.41 -2.75
CA ILE A 208 16.29 11.82 -1.41
C ILE A 208 17.49 12.40 -0.67
N LYS A 209 17.25 13.40 0.17
CA LYS A 209 18.25 13.87 1.15
C LYS A 209 18.37 12.85 2.27
N THR A 210 19.44 12.08 2.23
CA THR A 210 19.80 11.18 3.33
C THR A 210 20.27 11.99 4.55
N LYS A 211 20.27 11.37 5.75
CA LYS A 211 20.75 12.02 6.99
C LYS A 211 22.22 12.47 6.91
N SER A 212 23.01 11.92 5.98
CA SER A 212 24.39 12.34 5.70
C SER A 212 24.50 13.53 4.73
N GLY A 213 23.39 14.07 4.25
CA GLY A 213 23.37 15.11 3.22
C GLY A 213 23.69 14.61 1.81
N LEU A 214 23.84 13.28 1.62
CA LEU A 214 24.02 12.69 0.30
C LEU A 214 22.68 12.77 -0.45
N VAL A 215 22.67 13.51 -1.56
CA VAL A 215 21.58 13.50 -2.54
C VAL A 215 21.82 12.29 -3.43
N MET A 216 20.92 11.31 -3.36
CA MET A 216 20.93 10.19 -4.28
C MET A 216 20.10 10.57 -5.50
N GLU A 217 20.75 10.75 -6.65
CA GLU A 217 20.04 10.84 -7.92
C GLU A 217 19.52 9.45 -8.28
N LEU A 218 18.20 9.32 -8.45
CA LEU A 218 17.62 8.08 -8.92
C LEU A 218 17.89 7.94 -10.42
N PRO A 219 18.31 6.75 -10.89
CA PRO A 219 18.56 6.54 -12.30
C PRO A 219 17.29 6.84 -13.11
N SER A 220 17.44 7.64 -14.15
CA SER A 220 16.39 8.10 -15.05
C SER A 220 15.79 7.01 -15.95
N ASN A 221 16.23 5.76 -15.80
CA ASN A 221 15.70 4.63 -16.54
C ASN A 221 14.66 3.90 -15.67
N PRO A 222 13.38 3.86 -16.07
CA PRO A 222 12.33 3.22 -15.28
C PRO A 222 12.44 1.69 -15.31
N ASP A 223 13.20 1.15 -16.27
CA ASP A 223 13.49 -0.27 -16.33
C ASP A 223 14.49 -0.63 -15.25
N PHE A 224 14.16 -1.63 -14.42
CA PHE A 224 15.08 -2.10 -13.41
C PHE A 224 15.17 -3.61 -13.38
N GLU A 225 16.36 -4.06 -13.01
CA GLU A 225 16.64 -5.47 -12.79
C GLU A 225 16.20 -5.89 -11.38
N LEU A 226 15.53 -7.02 -11.30
CA LEU A 226 15.04 -7.60 -10.06
C LEU A 226 15.33 -9.09 -10.04
N MET A 227 16.12 -9.54 -9.07
CA MET A 227 16.34 -10.96 -8.84
C MET A 227 15.15 -11.56 -8.09
N GLY A 228 14.76 -12.78 -8.47
CA GLY A 228 13.73 -13.55 -7.77
C GLY A 228 13.87 -15.04 -7.95
N TYR A 229 13.09 -15.79 -7.19
CA TYR A 229 13.04 -17.25 -7.24
C TYR A 229 11.65 -17.72 -7.63
N VAL A 230 11.58 -18.68 -8.54
CA VAL A 230 10.33 -19.37 -8.85
C VAL A 230 9.83 -20.09 -7.60
N ARG A 231 8.56 -19.94 -7.24
CA ARG A 231 7.95 -20.56 -6.06
C ARG A 231 6.91 -21.60 -6.40
N ASN A 232 6.08 -21.30 -7.40
CA ASN A 232 5.06 -22.22 -7.85
C ASN A 232 4.78 -22.01 -9.33
N TYR A 233 4.26 -23.07 -9.93
CA TYR A 233 3.90 -23.12 -11.33
C TYR A 233 2.52 -23.76 -11.42
N GLY A 234 1.67 -23.27 -12.31
CA GLY A 234 0.32 -23.83 -12.51
C GLY A 234 -0.40 -23.21 -13.69
N SER A 235 -1.57 -23.74 -14.02
CA SER A 235 -2.42 -23.16 -15.06
C SER A 235 -2.95 -21.79 -14.62
N ALA A 236 -2.97 -20.83 -15.54
CA ALA A 236 -3.64 -19.57 -15.28
C ALA A 236 -5.16 -19.74 -15.50
N ASN A 237 -5.96 -19.40 -14.49
CA ASN A 237 -7.42 -19.41 -14.62
C ASN A 237 -7.96 -18.09 -15.20
N ASP A 238 -7.13 -17.05 -15.28
CA ASP A 238 -7.50 -15.73 -15.77
C ASP A 238 -7.30 -15.65 -17.29
N GLN A 239 -8.35 -16.00 -18.05
CA GLN A 239 -8.29 -16.01 -19.51
C GLN A 239 -8.10 -14.63 -20.13
N GLN A 240 -8.43 -13.55 -19.41
CA GLN A 240 -8.28 -12.20 -19.92
C GLN A 240 -6.81 -11.78 -19.94
N ILE A 241 -6.07 -12.09 -18.87
CA ILE A 241 -4.66 -11.70 -18.73
C ILE A 241 -3.73 -12.75 -19.35
N CYS A 242 -4.10 -14.03 -19.24
CA CYS A 242 -3.26 -15.17 -19.59
C CYS A 242 -4.04 -16.21 -20.42
N PRO A 243 -4.52 -15.86 -21.63
CA PRO A 243 -5.26 -16.79 -22.48
C PRO A 243 -4.38 -17.98 -22.86
N LYS A 244 -4.73 -19.17 -22.35
CA LYS A 244 -4.01 -20.44 -22.50
C LYS A 244 -2.63 -20.51 -21.82
N GLY A 245 -2.16 -19.44 -21.18
CA GLY A 245 -0.82 -19.39 -20.62
C GLY A 245 -0.68 -20.09 -19.28
N GLN A 246 0.58 -20.22 -18.84
CA GLN A 246 0.93 -20.77 -17.54
C GLN A 246 1.27 -19.65 -16.56
N ARG A 247 0.80 -19.80 -15.33
CA ARG A 247 1.08 -18.89 -14.21
C ARG A 247 2.31 -19.37 -13.45
N CYS A 248 3.28 -18.48 -13.29
CA CYS A 248 4.45 -18.70 -12.47
C CYS A 248 4.48 -17.66 -11.35
N GLY A 249 4.52 -18.11 -10.09
CA GLY A 249 4.74 -17.22 -8.96
C GLY A 249 6.22 -17.06 -8.68
N VAL A 250 6.67 -15.82 -8.57
CA VAL A 250 8.04 -15.43 -8.27
C VAL A 250 8.09 -14.73 -6.92
N GLN A 251 9.08 -15.07 -6.09
CA GLN A 251 9.41 -14.32 -4.89
C GLN A 251 10.65 -13.47 -5.13
N PHE A 252 10.60 -12.18 -4.79
CA PHE A 252 11.73 -11.29 -4.95
C PHE A 252 12.85 -11.59 -3.95
N GLN A 253 14.09 -11.42 -4.41
CA GLN A 253 15.29 -11.36 -3.59
C GLN A 253 15.76 -9.91 -3.55
N ILE A 254 15.24 -9.17 -2.57
CA ILE A 254 15.57 -7.75 -2.40
C ILE A 254 16.85 -7.67 -1.55
N SER A 255 17.96 -7.36 -2.21
CA SER A 255 19.29 -7.29 -1.59
C SER A 255 19.70 -5.89 -1.12
N SER A 256 18.95 -4.84 -1.50
CA SER A 256 19.26 -3.45 -1.15
C SER A 256 18.01 -2.61 -0.88
N ALA A 257 18.16 -1.55 -0.08
CA ALA A 257 17.08 -0.60 0.20
C ALA A 257 16.59 0.11 -1.08
N LEU A 258 17.49 0.42 -2.01
CA LEU A 258 17.14 0.99 -3.31
C LEU A 258 16.18 0.06 -4.09
N LYS A 259 16.47 -1.25 -4.13
CA LYS A 259 15.59 -2.23 -4.79
C LYS A 259 14.25 -2.37 -4.08
N ALA A 260 14.24 -2.31 -2.74
CA ALA A 260 13.00 -2.32 -1.97
C ALA A 260 12.11 -1.13 -2.33
N MET A 261 12.73 0.06 -2.44
CA MET A 261 12.05 1.29 -2.82
C MET A 261 11.50 1.22 -4.26
N GLN A 262 12.31 0.80 -5.23
CA GLN A 262 11.87 0.62 -6.63
C GLN A 262 10.66 -0.33 -6.74
N VAL A 263 10.70 -1.46 -6.00
CA VAL A 263 9.57 -2.40 -5.95
C VAL A 263 8.35 -1.78 -5.27
N GLY A 264 8.54 -1.03 -4.19
CA GLY A 264 7.47 -0.32 -3.49
C GLY A 264 6.80 0.74 -4.35
N GLU A 265 7.57 1.51 -5.11
CA GLU A 265 7.08 2.52 -6.04
C GLU A 265 6.30 1.89 -7.20
N LEU A 266 6.84 0.84 -7.82
CA LEU A 266 6.14 0.09 -8.87
C LEU A 266 4.83 -0.49 -8.33
N TYR A 267 4.86 -1.10 -7.15
CA TYR A 267 3.66 -1.63 -6.50
C TYR A 267 2.63 -0.52 -6.27
N GLY A 268 3.05 0.61 -5.68
CA GLY A 268 2.15 1.74 -5.41
C GLY A 268 1.56 2.34 -6.67
N PHE A 269 2.32 2.40 -7.77
CA PHE A 269 1.78 2.83 -9.07
C PHE A 269 0.72 1.88 -9.61
N VAL A 270 1.04 0.58 -9.69
CA VAL A 270 0.08 -0.44 -10.15
C VAL A 270 -1.20 -0.39 -9.31
N GLU A 271 -1.05 -0.23 -8.01
CA GLU A 271 -2.16 -0.12 -7.07
C GLU A 271 -3.04 1.09 -7.33
N ARG A 272 -2.45 2.29 -7.45
CA ARG A 272 -3.18 3.52 -7.77
C ARG A 272 -3.96 3.38 -9.08
N GLU A 273 -3.33 2.86 -10.13
CA GLU A 273 -3.98 2.70 -11.43
C GLU A 273 -5.08 1.64 -11.43
N PHE A 274 -4.88 0.53 -10.71
CA PHE A 274 -5.90 -0.48 -10.53
C PHE A 274 -7.13 0.07 -9.79
N LEU A 275 -6.91 0.81 -8.70
CA LEU A 275 -7.98 1.45 -7.92
C LEU A 275 -8.70 2.53 -8.74
N ARG A 276 -7.95 3.38 -9.47
CA ARG A 276 -8.51 4.38 -10.38
C ARG A 276 -9.44 3.74 -11.42
N LYS A 277 -9.03 2.61 -12.01
CA LYS A 277 -9.88 1.86 -12.97
C LYS A 277 -11.14 1.28 -12.32
N GLN A 278 -11.04 0.80 -11.08
CA GLN A 278 -12.21 0.34 -10.32
C GLN A 278 -13.18 1.47 -9.97
N ALA A 279 -12.66 2.65 -9.62
CA ALA A 279 -13.49 3.81 -9.34
C ALA A 279 -14.27 4.24 -10.59
N LEU A 280 -13.59 4.32 -11.74
CA LEU A 280 -14.20 4.64 -13.03
C LEU A 280 -15.27 3.62 -13.44
N SER A 281 -15.01 2.32 -13.28
CA SER A 281 -15.99 1.29 -13.66
C SER A 281 -17.24 1.26 -12.78
N LYS A 282 -17.14 1.73 -11.52
CA LYS A 282 -18.30 1.91 -10.64
C LYS A 282 -19.08 3.19 -10.96
N GLY A 283 -18.39 4.24 -11.42
CA GLY A 283 -18.99 5.52 -11.82
C GLY A 283 -19.93 5.41 -13.02
N ASP A 284 -19.62 4.54 -13.99
CA ASP A 284 -20.42 4.36 -15.22
C ASP A 284 -21.74 3.57 -15.03
N GLN A 285 -22.00 3.00 -13.85
CA GLN A 285 -23.29 2.38 -13.54
C GLN A 285 -24.30 3.36 -12.92
N GLY A 286 -23.89 4.59 -12.62
CA GLY A 286 -24.77 5.66 -12.19
C GLY A 286 -25.31 6.46 -13.37
N ASN A 287 -26.31 5.93 -14.08
CA ASN A 287 -27.12 6.72 -15.01
C ASN A 287 -27.98 7.71 -14.20
N PHE A 288 -27.34 8.74 -13.64
CA PHE A 288 -28.02 9.92 -13.15
C PHE A 288 -28.45 10.71 -14.38
N HIS A 289 -29.76 10.74 -14.62
CA HIS A 289 -30.38 11.82 -15.39
C HIS A 289 -30.10 13.14 -14.66
N ALA A 290 -28.95 13.74 -14.93
CA ALA A 290 -28.71 15.15 -14.68
C ALA A 290 -29.64 15.91 -15.63
N LYS A 291 -30.78 16.35 -15.11
CA LYS A 291 -31.52 17.46 -15.72
C LYS A 291 -30.56 18.63 -15.85
N SER A 292 -30.40 19.12 -17.08
CA SER A 292 -29.60 20.31 -17.39
C SER A 292 -30.11 21.50 -16.56
N PRO A 293 -29.24 22.22 -15.83
CA PRO A 293 -29.54 23.56 -15.39
C PRO A 293 -28.91 24.54 -16.38
N HIS A 294 -29.61 24.80 -17.48
CA HIS A 294 -29.62 26.16 -18.02
C HIS A 294 -30.48 26.98 -17.06
N GLU A 295 -29.86 27.60 -16.07
CA GLU A 295 -30.27 28.85 -15.38
C GLU A 295 -29.50 29.01 -14.05
N GLY A 296 -28.87 30.18 -13.85
CA GLY A 296 -28.72 30.73 -12.50
C GLY A 296 -27.32 30.99 -11.94
N HIS A 297 -26.74 32.13 -12.34
CA HIS A 297 -25.81 33.00 -11.61
C HIS A 297 -24.38 32.55 -11.26
N SER A 298 -23.42 33.36 -11.72
CA SER A 298 -21.99 33.26 -11.48
C SER A 298 -21.63 33.46 -10.00
N LEU A 299 -20.77 32.57 -9.49
CA LEU A 299 -20.17 32.64 -8.15
C LEU A 299 -19.48 33.99 -7.86
N LEU A 300 -19.06 34.70 -8.91
CA LEU A 300 -18.46 36.04 -8.81
C LEU A 300 -19.45 37.11 -8.34
N ASP A 301 -20.75 36.94 -8.60
CA ASP A 301 -21.78 37.90 -8.18
C ASP A 301 -22.04 37.80 -6.66
N LYS A 302 -21.89 36.60 -6.09
CA LYS A 302 -22.01 36.36 -4.64
C LYS A 302 -20.82 36.87 -3.84
N ILE A 303 -19.63 36.92 -4.46
CA ILE A 303 -18.40 37.40 -3.81
C ILE A 303 -18.39 38.93 -3.74
N LYS A 304 -18.95 39.62 -4.74
CA LYS A 304 -19.02 41.10 -4.76
C LYS A 304 -20.00 41.69 -3.73
N SER A 305 -21.09 40.99 -3.39
CA SER A 305 -22.05 41.49 -2.39
C SER A 305 -21.57 41.34 -0.95
N ALA A 306 -20.63 40.44 -0.67
CA ALA A 306 -20.12 40.19 0.68
C ALA A 306 -18.94 41.09 1.06
N LEU A 307 -18.33 41.80 0.10
CA LEU A 307 -17.12 42.61 0.32
C LEU A 307 -17.38 44.13 0.29
N LEU A 308 -18.62 44.57 0.01
CA LEU A 308 -18.98 45.98 -0.06
C LEU A 308 -20.28 46.31 0.71
N GLY A 309 -20.65 45.48 1.69
CA GLY A 309 -21.73 45.72 2.65
C GLY A 309 -21.18 45.80 4.07
#